data_AF-A0A8H7UCI7-F1
#
_entry.id   AF-A0A8H7UCI7-F1
#
_cell.length_a   1.000
_cell.length_b   1.000
_cell.length_c   1.000
_cell.angle_alpha   90.00
_cell.angle_beta   90.00
_cell.angle_gamma   90.00
#
_symmetry.space_group_name_H-M   'P 1'
#
loop_
_entity.id
_entity.type
_entity.pdbx_description
1 polymer ?
#
loop_
_entity_poly.entity_id
_entity_poly.type
_entity_poly.pdbx_seq_one_letter_code
_entity_poly.pdbx_strand_id
1 'polypeptide(L)'
;MPAVISREYSMPIAKSHKSSGRITKNHSAASQKQWIKNIAREVLTDTTEIKRLEKELAFSCDTLATIVVMIESLQRAYDTCRPDQSQGRTRLNPAERELLAEYDDLELQMSHLEKKIAQMEAQLTELKGNQPATPERFVKLEVPVYNDWDQLQYVPQQQSLSPEVFYTDNQESSTIKMEDMVDWIDWSVDSF
;
A
#
# COMPACT_ATOMS: atom_id res chain seq x y z
N MET A 1 -6.75 34.13 33.41
CA MET A 1 -6.06 35.37 33.01
C MET A 1 -4.78 35.00 32.27
N PRO A 2 -4.80 34.73 30.95
CA PRO A 2 -3.57 34.48 30.21
C PRO A 2 -2.87 35.79 29.83
N ALA A 3 -1.56 35.86 30.11
CA ALA A 3 -0.71 37.01 29.84
C ALA A 3 -0.37 37.08 28.34
N VAL A 4 -0.69 38.22 27.72
CA VAL A 4 -0.38 38.53 26.32
C VAL A 4 1.05 39.05 26.25
N ILE A 5 1.96 38.26 25.66
CA ILE A 5 3.35 38.66 25.41
C ILE A 5 3.42 39.22 23.98
N SER A 6 3.44 40.54 23.86
CA SER A 6 3.68 41.25 22.60
C SER A 6 5.17 41.19 22.25
N ARG A 7 5.53 40.52 21.15
CA ARG A 7 6.88 40.58 20.57
C ARG A 7 6.94 41.69 19.53
N GLU A 8 7.77 42.69 19.81
CA GLU A 8 8.13 43.75 18.86
C GLU A 8 9.04 43.16 17.76
N TYR A 9 8.60 43.30 16.51
CA TYR A 9 9.40 42.95 15.33
C TYR A 9 10.15 44.18 14.84
N SER A 10 11.46 44.20 15.06
CA SER A 10 12.38 45.18 14.48
C SER A 10 12.83 44.70 13.10
N MET A 11 12.49 45.46 12.06
CA MET A 11 12.84 45.18 10.67
C MET A 11 14.12 45.91 10.26
N PRO A 12 15.16 45.22 9.73
CA PRO A 12 16.36 45.88 9.23
C PRO A 12 16.12 46.55 7.87
N ILE A 13 16.51 47.82 7.78
CA ILE A 13 16.46 48.65 6.57
C ILE A 13 17.55 48.18 5.59
N ALA A 14 17.13 47.56 4.49
CA ALA A 14 18.02 47.16 3.39
C ALA A 14 18.41 48.38 2.54
N LYS A 15 19.73 48.58 2.36
CA LYS A 15 20.30 49.66 1.54
C LYS A 15 20.26 49.29 0.06
N SER A 16 19.58 50.11 -0.73
CA SER A 16 19.49 50.04 -2.18
C SER A 16 20.83 50.43 -2.83
N HIS A 17 21.52 49.45 -3.43
CA HIS A 17 22.65 49.69 -4.32
C HIS A 17 22.13 49.76 -5.77
N LYS A 18 22.25 50.94 -6.38
CA LYS A 18 22.14 51.13 -7.82
C LYS A 18 23.46 50.69 -8.46
N SER A 19 23.53 49.50 -9.03
CA SER A 19 24.60 49.15 -9.97
C SER A 19 24.10 49.28 -11.40
N SER A 20 24.71 50.26 -12.06
CA SER A 20 24.61 50.57 -13.46
C SER A 20 25.32 49.51 -14.31
N GLY A 21 24.70 49.14 -15.43
CA GLY A 21 25.45 48.91 -16.66
C GLY A 21 25.65 47.46 -17.10
N ARG A 22 25.34 47.29 -18.39
CA ARG A 22 25.80 46.25 -19.33
C ARG A 22 24.96 44.97 -19.41
N ILE A 23 23.91 45.08 -20.23
CA ILE A 23 23.21 43.96 -20.83
C ILE A 23 24.12 43.36 -21.93
N THR A 24 24.87 42.32 -21.59
CA THR A 24 25.52 41.44 -22.56
C THR A 24 24.55 40.29 -22.89
N LYS A 25 23.85 40.40 -24.02
CA LYS A 25 23.04 39.32 -24.60
C LYS A 25 23.95 38.25 -25.22
N ASN A 26 24.61 37.46 -24.40
CA ASN A 26 25.26 36.22 -24.83
C ASN A 26 24.85 35.12 -23.84
N HIS A 27 23.58 34.69 -23.90
CA HIS A 27 23.20 33.41 -23.29
C HIS A 27 23.92 32.30 -24.06
N SER A 28 25.07 31.93 -23.51
CA SER A 28 25.96 30.91 -24.02
C SER A 28 25.24 29.57 -24.10
N ALA A 29 25.35 28.89 -25.24
CA ALA A 29 24.90 27.51 -25.43
C ALA A 29 25.47 26.53 -24.38
N ALA A 30 26.52 26.91 -23.65
CA ALA A 30 27.04 26.14 -22.51
C ALA A 30 26.10 26.13 -21.30
N SER A 31 25.34 27.20 -21.06
CA SER A 31 24.39 27.28 -19.94
C SER A 31 23.18 26.37 -20.17
N GLN A 32 22.71 26.24 -21.41
CA GLN A 32 21.63 25.33 -21.77
C GLN A 32 22.02 23.85 -21.59
N LYS A 33 23.27 23.48 -21.95
CA LYS A 33 23.77 22.10 -21.74
C LYS A 33 23.81 21.70 -20.25
N GLN A 34 24.07 22.66 -19.37
CA GLN A 34 24.16 22.41 -17.93
C GLN A 34 22.77 22.21 -17.29
N TRP A 35 21.76 22.96 -17.73
CA TRP A 35 20.38 22.77 -17.29
C TRP A 35 19.82 21.39 -17.69
N ILE A 36 20.05 20.95 -18.93
CA ILE A 36 19.62 19.63 -19.42
C ILE A 36 20.26 18.49 -18.60
N LYS A 37 21.55 18.61 -18.24
CA LYS A 37 22.26 17.60 -17.43
C LYS A 37 21.76 17.52 -15.97
N ASN A 38 21.21 18.61 -15.43
CA ASN A 38 20.62 18.61 -14.10
C ASN A 38 19.25 17.92 -14.12
N ILE A 39 18.38 18.25 -15.09
CA ILE A 39 17.08 17.58 -15.28
C ILE A 39 17.25 16.07 -15.48
N ALA A 40 18.20 15.66 -16.32
CA ALA A 40 18.44 14.24 -16.58
C ALA A 40 18.91 13.48 -15.31
N ARG A 41 19.60 14.14 -14.37
CA ARG A 41 19.98 13.53 -13.09
C ARG A 41 18.80 13.41 -12.14
N GLU A 42 17.96 14.43 -12.08
CA GLU A 42 16.74 14.47 -11.25
C GLU A 42 15.73 13.41 -11.70
N VAL A 43 15.48 13.29 -13.01
CA VAL A 43 14.61 12.24 -13.55
C VAL A 43 15.15 10.83 -13.28
N LEU A 44 16.48 10.63 -13.36
CA LEU A 44 17.07 9.32 -13.08
C LEU A 44 16.87 8.93 -11.60
N THR A 45 17.03 9.87 -10.66
CA THR A 45 16.81 9.60 -9.24
C THR A 45 15.35 9.25 -8.94
N ASP A 46 14.40 9.91 -9.58
CA ASP A 46 12.97 9.63 -9.39
C ASP A 46 12.60 8.23 -9.88
N THR A 47 13.12 7.81 -11.04
CA THR A 47 12.84 6.45 -11.56
C THR A 47 13.41 5.34 -10.67
N THR A 48 14.57 5.56 -10.04
CA THR A 48 15.13 4.59 -9.09
C THR A 48 14.34 4.54 -7.80
N GLU A 49 13.86 5.69 -7.33
CA GLU A 49 13.07 5.79 -6.11
C GLU A 49 11.68 5.18 -6.28
N ILE A 50 11.02 5.43 -7.41
CA ILE A 50 9.74 4.77 -7.76
C ILE A 50 9.89 3.25 -7.70
N LYS A 51 10.93 2.69 -8.33
CA LYS A 51 11.17 1.22 -8.32
C LYS A 51 11.47 0.70 -6.91
N ARG A 52 12.14 1.50 -6.08
CA ARG A 52 12.42 1.15 -4.69
C ARG A 52 11.11 1.08 -3.88
N LEU A 53 10.28 2.12 -3.99
CA LEU A 53 8.97 2.20 -3.35
C LEU A 53 8.03 1.09 -3.82
N GLU A 54 7.99 0.78 -5.12
CA GLU A 54 7.16 -0.32 -5.65
C GLU A 54 7.56 -1.69 -5.07
N LYS A 55 8.86 -1.95 -4.88
CA LYS A 55 9.33 -3.17 -4.22
C LYS A 55 8.98 -3.21 -2.75
N GLU A 56 9.14 -2.10 -2.04
CA GLU A 56 8.82 -2.01 -0.61
C GLU A 56 7.31 -2.12 -0.36
N LEU A 57 6.50 -1.55 -1.25
CA LEU A 57 5.04 -1.68 -1.25
C LEU A 57 4.63 -3.14 -1.44
N ALA A 58 5.15 -3.82 -2.48
CA ALA A 58 4.88 -5.23 -2.71
C ALA A 58 5.23 -6.11 -1.49
N PHE A 59 6.42 -5.90 -0.91
CA PHE A 59 6.84 -6.58 0.31
C PHE A 59 5.90 -6.32 1.50
N SER A 60 5.42 -5.08 1.66
CA SER A 60 4.51 -4.72 2.75
C SER A 60 3.13 -5.37 2.56
N CYS A 61 2.64 -5.47 1.33
CA CYS A 61 1.40 -6.20 1.01
C CYS A 61 1.52 -7.70 1.29
N ASP A 62 2.65 -8.34 0.94
CA ASP A 62 2.91 -9.75 1.26
C ASP A 62 2.95 -9.99 2.78
N THR A 63 3.55 -9.05 3.52
CA THR A 63 3.59 -9.08 4.98
C THR A 63 2.19 -8.95 5.58
N LEU A 64 1.38 -8.01 5.06
CA LEU A 64 -0.01 -7.84 5.47
C LEU A 64 -0.82 -9.12 5.24
N ALA A 65 -0.69 -9.73 4.06
CA ALA A 65 -1.35 -10.99 3.74
C ALA A 65 -0.97 -12.12 4.70
N THR A 66 0.32 -12.17 5.11
CA THR A 66 0.79 -13.13 6.11
C THR A 66 0.11 -12.92 7.47
N ILE A 67 0.03 -11.66 7.93
CA ILE A 67 -0.64 -11.32 9.21
C ILE A 67 -2.12 -11.69 9.17
N VAL A 68 -2.82 -11.44 8.07
CA VAL A 68 -4.24 -11.84 7.92
C VAL A 68 -4.40 -13.34 8.12
N VAL A 69 -3.54 -14.17 7.52
CA VAL A 69 -3.57 -15.63 7.71
C VAL A 69 -3.31 -16.02 9.17
N MET A 70 -2.38 -15.32 9.86
CA MET A 70 -2.12 -15.57 11.28
C MET A 70 -3.33 -15.24 12.16
N ILE A 71 -3.98 -14.10 11.90
CA ILE A 71 -5.21 -13.67 12.59
C ILE A 71 -6.32 -14.71 12.39
N GLU A 72 -6.56 -15.16 11.15
CA GLU A 72 -7.54 -16.21 10.87
C GLU A 72 -7.21 -17.53 11.58
N SER A 73 -5.93 -17.89 11.66
CA SER A 73 -5.48 -19.09 12.38
C SER A 73 -5.73 -18.98 13.88
N LEU A 74 -5.45 -17.82 14.48
CA LEU A 74 -5.74 -17.57 15.90
C LEU A 74 -7.24 -17.58 16.17
N GLN A 75 -8.05 -17.01 15.29
CA GLN A 75 -9.50 -17.03 15.41
C GLN A 75 -10.05 -18.46 15.42
N ARG A 76 -9.58 -19.31 14.49
CA ARG A 76 -9.95 -20.75 14.48
C ARG A 76 -9.51 -21.48 15.74
N ALA A 77 -8.32 -21.16 16.25
CA ALA A 77 -7.82 -21.71 17.51
C ALA A 77 -8.69 -21.27 18.70
N TYR A 78 -9.13 -20.00 18.72
CA TYR A 78 -10.04 -19.48 19.73
C TYR A 78 -11.39 -20.20 19.71
N ASP A 79 -11.99 -20.34 18.53
CA ASP A 79 -13.28 -21.01 18.35
C ASP A 79 -13.23 -22.47 18.80
N THR A 80 -12.10 -23.16 18.54
CA THR A 80 -11.87 -24.54 18.98
C THR A 80 -11.65 -24.64 20.49
N CYS A 81 -11.01 -23.63 21.09
CA CYS A 81 -10.75 -23.57 22.53
C CYS A 81 -11.92 -23.02 23.34
N ARG A 82 -13.01 -22.58 22.69
CA ARG A 82 -14.12 -21.90 23.34
C ARG A 82 -14.69 -22.80 24.45
N PRO A 83 -14.54 -22.42 25.73
CA PRO A 83 -15.00 -23.23 26.83
C PRO A 83 -16.52 -23.32 26.76
N ASP A 84 -17.01 -24.52 27.00
CA ASP A 84 -18.44 -24.80 27.10
C ASP A 84 -19.06 -23.80 28.09
N GLN A 85 -19.94 -22.91 27.62
CA GLN A 85 -20.47 -21.76 28.37
C GLN A 85 -21.24 -22.16 29.64
N SER A 86 -21.37 -23.46 29.89
CA SER A 86 -22.02 -24.07 31.05
C SER A 86 -21.32 -23.77 32.38
N GLN A 87 -20.04 -23.36 32.38
CA GLN A 87 -19.35 -22.93 33.60
C GLN A 87 -19.30 -21.41 33.66
N GLY A 88 -20.26 -20.79 34.36
CA GLY A 88 -20.39 -19.35 34.60
C GLY A 88 -19.24 -18.70 35.38
N ARG A 89 -18.01 -18.85 34.91
CA ARG A 89 -16.80 -18.22 35.45
C ARG A 89 -16.42 -17.06 34.55
N THR A 90 -16.57 -15.86 35.10
CA THR A 90 -16.15 -14.56 34.56
C THR A 90 -14.63 -14.41 34.36
N ARG A 91 -13.87 -15.51 34.37
CA ARG A 91 -12.41 -15.51 34.32
C ARG A 91 -11.94 -16.30 33.12
N LEU A 92 -11.41 -15.58 32.13
CA LEU A 92 -10.64 -16.15 31.04
C LEU A 92 -9.51 -17.02 31.60
N ASN A 93 -9.35 -18.20 31.02
CA ASN A 93 -8.23 -19.07 31.34
C ASN A 93 -6.91 -18.42 30.85
N PRO A 94 -5.74 -18.84 31.38
CA PRO A 94 -4.46 -18.27 30.96
C PRO A 94 -4.20 -18.32 29.45
N ALA A 95 -4.60 -19.40 28.78
CA ALA A 95 -4.39 -19.58 27.34
C ALA A 95 -5.28 -18.65 26.49
N GLU A 96 -6.54 -18.44 26.87
CA GLU A 96 -7.44 -17.48 26.22
C GLU A 96 -6.91 -16.05 26.34
N ARG A 97 -6.35 -15.69 27.50
CA ARG A 97 -5.74 -14.36 27.69
C ARG A 97 -4.50 -14.17 26.81
N GLU A 98 -3.68 -15.21 26.69
CA GLU A 98 -2.50 -15.18 25.81
C GLU A 98 -2.90 -15.08 24.34
N LEU A 99 -3.90 -15.87 23.91
CA LEU A 99 -4.42 -15.84 22.55
C LEU A 99 -5.02 -14.47 22.19
N LEU A 100 -5.80 -13.86 23.09
CA LEU A 100 -6.33 -12.51 22.90
C LEU A 100 -5.21 -11.46 22.84
N ALA A 101 -4.17 -11.60 23.67
CA ALA A 101 -3.04 -10.68 23.64
C ALA A 101 -2.23 -10.78 22.33
N GLU A 102 -2.03 -11.99 21.78
CA GLU A 102 -1.40 -12.16 20.46
C GLU A 102 -2.27 -11.57 19.34
N TYR A 103 -3.58 -11.74 19.43
CA TYR A 103 -4.53 -11.18 18.47
C TYR A 103 -4.47 -9.64 18.46
N ASP A 104 -4.53 -9.01 19.64
CA ASP A 104 -4.40 -7.55 19.79
C ASP A 104 -3.08 -7.02 19.21
N ASP A 105 -1.96 -7.74 19.43
CA ASP A 105 -0.66 -7.36 18.89
C ASP A 105 -0.63 -7.44 17.35
N LEU A 106 -1.20 -8.49 16.76
CA LEU A 106 -1.29 -8.63 15.31
C LEU A 106 -2.19 -7.57 14.67
N GLU A 107 -3.31 -7.21 15.30
CA GLU A 107 -4.17 -6.12 14.82
C GLU A 107 -3.42 -4.77 14.84
N LEU A 108 -2.62 -4.51 15.87
CA LEU A 108 -1.80 -3.31 15.93
C LEU A 108 -0.75 -3.29 14.81
N GLN A 109 -0.08 -4.42 14.56
CA GLN A 109 0.87 -4.57 13.47
C GLN A 109 0.20 -4.36 12.10
N MET A 110 -0.99 -4.92 11.89
CA MET A 110 -1.80 -4.74 10.69
C MET A 110 -2.11 -3.25 10.46
N SER A 111 -2.63 -2.56 11.47
CA SER A 111 -2.95 -1.12 11.38
C SER A 111 -1.72 -0.26 11.06
N HIS A 112 -0.54 -0.59 11.61
CA HIS A 112 0.70 0.10 11.27
C HIS A 112 1.12 -0.13 9.82
N LEU A 113 1.00 -1.36 9.31
CA LEU A 113 1.34 -1.68 7.93
C LEU A 113 0.39 -1.01 6.93
N GLU A 114 -0.92 -0.99 7.21
CA GLU A 114 -1.90 -0.29 6.38
C GLU A 114 -1.59 1.21 6.23
N LYS A 115 -1.26 1.87 7.35
CA LYS A 115 -0.82 3.27 7.34
C LYS A 115 0.46 3.45 6.51
N LYS A 116 1.42 2.53 6.63
CA LYS A 116 2.67 2.57 5.86
C LYS A 116 2.41 2.38 4.36
N ILE A 117 1.55 1.44 3.99
CA ILE A 117 1.11 1.18 2.60
C ILE A 117 0.49 2.45 2.02
N ALA A 118 -0.48 3.04 2.72
CA ALA A 118 -1.13 4.27 2.27
C ALA A 118 -0.14 5.44 2.07
N GLN A 119 0.86 5.58 2.95
CA GLN A 119 1.92 6.58 2.79
C GLN A 119 2.79 6.33 1.55
N MET A 120 3.18 5.08 1.30
CA MET A 120 3.98 4.74 0.11
C MET A 120 3.19 4.93 -1.20
N GLU A 121 1.90 4.60 -1.21
CA GLU A 121 1.01 4.85 -2.35
C GLU A 121 0.85 6.34 -2.64
N ALA A 122 0.71 7.16 -1.60
CA ALA A 122 0.67 8.61 -1.73
C ALA A 122 1.99 9.16 -2.33
N GLN A 123 3.15 8.69 -1.84
CA GLN A 123 4.46 9.06 -2.37
C GLN A 123 4.65 8.64 -3.83
N LEU A 124 4.21 7.43 -4.19
CA LEU A 124 4.24 6.96 -5.58
C LEU A 124 3.35 7.82 -6.48
N THR A 125 2.18 8.21 -6.00
CA THR A 125 1.27 9.08 -6.74
C THR A 125 1.88 10.46 -6.96
N GLU A 126 2.55 11.02 -5.95
CA GLU A 126 3.26 12.29 -6.06
C GLU A 126 4.42 12.23 -7.07
N LEU A 127 5.29 11.22 -6.96
CA LEU A 127 6.43 11.03 -7.86
C LEU A 127 6.01 10.77 -9.30
N LYS A 128 4.94 10.00 -9.52
CA LYS A 128 4.39 9.73 -10.86
C LYS A 128 3.63 10.94 -11.42
N GLY A 129 2.96 11.73 -10.58
CA GLY A 129 2.25 12.95 -10.97
C GLY A 129 3.18 14.12 -11.31
N ASN A 130 4.35 14.18 -10.67
CA ASN A 130 5.38 15.20 -10.92
C ASN A 130 6.25 14.89 -12.14
N GLN A 131 6.15 13.70 -12.75
CA GLN A 131 6.77 13.49 -14.05
C GLN A 131 6.10 14.43 -15.05
N PRO A 132 6.82 15.44 -15.60
CA PRO A 132 6.26 16.24 -16.66
C PRO A 132 5.87 15.25 -17.75
N ALA A 133 4.58 15.21 -18.11
CA ALA A 133 4.10 14.39 -19.22
C ALA A 133 5.05 14.67 -20.38
N THR A 134 6.04 13.79 -20.58
CA THR A 134 6.97 13.94 -21.67
C THR A 134 6.04 13.97 -22.85
N PRO A 135 5.97 15.08 -23.61
CA PRO A 135 5.17 15.09 -24.81
C PRO A 135 5.83 14.01 -25.66
N GLU A 136 5.26 12.81 -25.61
CA GLU A 136 5.53 11.76 -26.53
C GLU A 136 5.17 12.39 -27.86
N ARG A 137 6.24 12.92 -28.45
CA ARG A 137 6.43 13.02 -29.88
C ARG A 137 5.77 11.78 -30.41
N PHE A 138 4.61 12.00 -31.02
CA PHE A 138 3.88 11.08 -31.86
C PHE A 138 4.87 10.46 -32.85
N VAL A 139 5.64 9.46 -32.42
CA VAL A 139 6.14 8.45 -33.31
C VAL A 139 5.01 7.45 -33.28
N LYS A 140 4.07 7.66 -34.20
CA LYS A 140 3.06 6.69 -34.61
C LYS A 140 3.82 5.47 -35.12
N LEU A 141 4.39 4.68 -34.22
CA LEU A 141 4.79 3.32 -34.50
C LEU A 141 3.46 2.58 -34.61
N GLU A 142 2.99 2.50 -35.85
CA GLU A 142 2.04 1.50 -36.29
C GLU A 142 2.70 0.14 -36.03
N VAL A 143 2.63 -0.33 -34.79
CA VAL A 143 2.89 -1.73 -34.48
C VAL A 143 1.67 -2.46 -35.02
N PRO A 144 1.82 -3.33 -36.04
CA PRO A 144 0.72 -4.15 -36.49
C PRO A 144 0.24 -4.97 -35.29
N VAL A 145 -1.00 -4.69 -34.89
CA VAL A 145 -1.75 -5.45 -33.90
C VAL A 145 -1.98 -6.83 -34.52
N TYR A 146 -1.04 -7.74 -34.30
CA TYR A 146 -1.24 -9.17 -34.51
C TYR A 146 -2.09 -9.69 -33.35
N ASN A 147 -3.40 -9.55 -33.50
CA ASN A 147 -4.38 -10.32 -32.74
C ASN A 147 -4.30 -11.78 -33.24
N ASP A 148 -3.40 -12.57 -32.68
CA ASP A 148 -3.32 -14.02 -32.92
C ASP A 148 -3.25 -14.77 -31.59
N TRP A 149 -4.18 -14.44 -30.69
CA TRP A 149 -4.46 -15.22 -29.48
C TRP A 149 -5.55 -16.30 -29.71
N ASP A 150 -6.14 -16.37 -30.92
CA ASP A 150 -7.15 -17.37 -31.29
C ASP A 150 -6.55 -18.73 -31.71
N GLN A 151 -5.23 -18.92 -31.65
CA GLN A 151 -4.57 -20.16 -32.11
C GLN A 151 -4.06 -21.11 -31.00
N LEU A 152 -4.43 -20.90 -29.73
CA LEU A 152 -4.13 -21.87 -28.67
C LEU A 152 -5.39 -22.56 -28.12
N GLN A 153 -6.16 -23.17 -29.03
CA GLN A 153 -7.03 -24.29 -28.68
C GLN A 153 -6.40 -25.61 -29.15
N TYR A 154 -5.55 -26.23 -28.31
CA TYR A 154 -5.50 -27.68 -28.18
C TYR A 154 -4.65 -28.10 -26.96
N VAL A 155 -5.29 -28.54 -25.87
CA VAL A 155 -4.65 -29.42 -24.89
C VAL A 155 -5.38 -30.77 -24.98
N PRO A 156 -4.69 -31.86 -25.36
CA PRO A 156 -5.28 -33.18 -25.41
C PRO A 156 -5.72 -33.62 -24.01
N GLN A 157 -6.97 -34.05 -23.94
CA GLN A 157 -7.60 -34.70 -22.81
C GLN A 157 -6.88 -36.02 -22.52
N GLN A 158 -6.03 -36.06 -21.48
CA GLN A 158 -5.53 -37.33 -20.96
C GLN A 158 -6.48 -37.87 -19.90
N GLN A 159 -6.98 -39.06 -20.22
CA GLN A 159 -7.89 -39.87 -19.45
C GLN A 159 -7.22 -40.39 -18.17
N SER A 160 -7.98 -40.30 -17.08
CA SER A 160 -8.13 -41.27 -15.99
C SER A 160 -6.88 -41.93 -15.40
N LEU A 161 -6.73 -41.79 -14.08
CA LEU A 161 -6.72 -42.92 -13.14
C LEU A 161 -7.00 -42.40 -11.72
N SER A 162 -8.11 -42.86 -11.14
CA SER A 162 -8.54 -42.61 -9.76
C SER A 162 -7.53 -43.11 -8.73
N PRO A 163 -7.47 -42.45 -7.57
CA PRO A 163 -7.42 -43.18 -6.31
C PRO A 163 -8.75 -43.03 -5.57
N GLU A 164 -9.39 -44.17 -5.37
CA GLU A 164 -10.47 -44.42 -4.43
C GLU A 164 -10.03 -44.00 -3.02
N VAL A 165 -10.64 -42.94 -2.48
CA VAL A 165 -10.50 -42.59 -1.06
C VAL A 165 -11.89 -42.63 -0.45
N PHE A 166 -12.05 -43.57 0.48
CA PHE A 166 -13.26 -43.83 1.24
C PHE A 166 -13.77 -42.56 1.92
N TYR A 167 -15.04 -42.22 1.66
CA TYR A 167 -15.79 -41.25 2.45
C TYR A 167 -16.27 -41.93 3.74
N THR A 168 -15.81 -41.43 4.89
CA THR A 168 -16.62 -41.53 6.10
C THR A 168 -17.50 -40.29 6.20
N ASP A 169 -18.78 -40.57 6.11
CA ASP A 169 -19.95 -39.72 6.26
C ASP A 169 -20.05 -39.11 7.67
N ASN A 170 -20.87 -38.05 7.79
CA ASN A 170 -21.26 -37.25 8.97
C ASN A 170 -20.32 -36.11 9.40
N GLN A 171 -20.68 -34.83 9.16
CA GLN A 171 -21.72 -34.11 9.90
C GLN A 171 -21.90 -32.65 9.38
N GLU A 172 -23.12 -32.33 8.94
CA GLU A 172 -23.82 -31.02 8.95
C GLU A 172 -23.05 -29.73 8.58
N SER A 173 -22.96 -29.43 7.28
CA SER A 173 -22.60 -28.09 6.78
C SER A 173 -23.78 -27.12 6.96
N SER A 174 -23.71 -26.31 8.01
CA SER A 174 -24.48 -25.05 8.10
C SER A 174 -23.98 -24.10 7.01
N THR A 175 -24.78 -23.90 5.98
CA THR A 175 -24.49 -22.93 4.90
C THR A 175 -24.72 -21.53 5.46
N ILE A 176 -23.68 -20.91 6.01
CA ILE A 176 -23.67 -19.48 6.31
C ILE A 176 -23.64 -18.75 4.96
N LYS A 177 -24.70 -17.99 4.67
CA LYS A 177 -24.77 -17.18 3.45
C LYS A 177 -23.77 -16.03 3.58
N MET A 178 -22.92 -15.85 2.57
CA MET A 178 -21.99 -14.71 2.49
C MET A 178 -22.67 -13.34 2.60
N GLU A 179 -23.99 -13.29 2.37
CA GLU A 179 -24.80 -12.07 2.46
C GLU A 179 -24.86 -11.51 3.89
N ASP A 180 -24.66 -12.32 4.93
CA ASP A 180 -24.72 -11.86 6.33
C ASP A 180 -23.36 -11.36 6.88
N MET A 181 -22.28 -11.45 6.09
CA MET A 181 -20.92 -11.07 6.55
C MET A 181 -20.54 -9.62 6.22
N VAL A 182 -21.33 -8.91 5.41
CA VAL A 182 -21.03 -7.55 4.93
C VAL A 182 -21.49 -6.47 5.92
N ASP A 183 -22.44 -6.77 6.80
CA ASP A 183 -23.01 -5.78 7.74
C ASP A 183 -22.17 -5.55 9.01
N TRP A 184 -21.06 -6.29 9.22
CA TRP A 184 -20.26 -6.17 10.44
C TRP A 184 -19.10 -5.15 10.36
N ILE A 185 -18.75 -4.68 9.17
CA ILE A 185 -17.59 -3.79 8.98
C ILE A 185 -17.95 -2.30 9.14
N ASP A 186 -19.23 -1.92 9.13
CA ASP A 186 -19.64 -0.51 9.08
C ASP A 186 -19.85 0.17 10.45
N TRP A 187 -19.57 -0.51 11.58
CA TRP A 187 -19.87 0.03 12.92
C TRP A 187 -18.68 0.63 13.69
N SER A 188 -17.50 0.75 13.07
CA SER A 188 -16.28 1.14 13.81
C SER A 188 -15.70 2.53 13.48
N VAL A 189 -16.39 3.39 12.73
CA VAL A 189 -15.82 4.69 12.29
C VAL A 189 -16.38 5.93 13.03
N ASP A 190 -17.39 5.80 13.90
CA ASP A 190 -18.03 6.95 14.56
C ASP A 190 -17.66 7.16 16.04
N SER A 191 -16.49 6.70 16.49
CA SER A 191 -16.02 7.02 17.84
C SER A 191 -14.51 7.18 17.88
N PHE A 192 -13.99 8.29 17.37
CA PHE A 192 -12.83 9.01 17.92
C PHE A 192 -12.70 10.42 17.34
#